data_AF-A0A0M9E604-F1
#
_entry.id   AF-A0A0M9E604-F1
#
_cell.length_a   1.000
_cell.length_b   1.000
_cell.length_c   1.000
_cell.angle_alpha   90.00
_cell.angle_beta   90.00
_cell.angle_gamma   90.00
#
_symmetry.space_group_name_H-M   'P 1'
#
loop_
_entity.id
_entity.type
_entity.pdbx_description
1 polymer ?
#
loop_
_entity_poly.entity_id
_entity_poly.type
_entity_poly.pdbx_seq_one_letter_code
_entity_poly.pdbx_strand_id
1 'polypeptide(L)'
;LNYLSLLDKNSLKEILRLYNLDESTSSQQLIEGIKNISYDHVTRRLNNRSFCRGIQVTIEFDESHYVGNSVILFASVIERFFGQYVSINSFSQLVAKSIQTNEIIHEWLPRSGETYIM
;
A
#
# COMPACT_ATOMS: atom_id res chain seq x y z
N LEU A 1 5.44 13.89 10.45
CA LEU A 1 5.34 12.45 10.76
C LEU A 1 6.33 11.70 9.88
N ASN A 2 7.10 10.77 10.44
CA ASN A 2 8.08 9.99 9.68
C ASN A 2 7.36 8.88 8.90
N TYR A 3 7.26 9.04 7.58
CA TYR A 3 6.55 8.11 6.68
C TYR A 3 7.10 6.68 6.75
N LEU A 4 8.40 6.52 7.02
CA LEU A 4 9.05 5.21 7.12
C LEU A 4 8.51 4.39 8.30
N SER A 5 8.01 5.04 9.35
CA SER A 5 7.38 4.35 10.48
C SER A 5 6.03 3.73 10.10
N LEU A 6 5.34 4.25 9.07
CA LEU A 6 4.08 3.70 8.56
C LEU A 6 4.28 2.46 7.67
N LEU A 7 5.51 2.25 7.19
CA LEU A 7 5.87 1.10 6.37
C LEU A 7 6.20 -0.14 7.20
N ASP A 8 6.24 0.00 8.52
CA ASP A 8 6.27 -1.16 9.41
C ASP A 8 4.89 -1.83 9.45
N LYS A 9 4.87 -3.14 9.29
CA LYS A 9 3.66 -3.96 9.26
C LYS A 9 2.79 -3.74 10.50
N ASN A 10 3.39 -3.74 11.68
CA ASN A 10 2.62 -3.60 12.92
C ASN A 10 2.04 -2.19 13.03
N SER A 11 2.84 -1.18 12.71
CA SER A 11 2.39 0.21 12.69
C SER A 11 1.22 0.43 11.73
N LEU A 12 1.27 -0.12 10.50
CA LEU A 12 0.14 -0.04 9.56
C LEU A 12 -1.10 -0.77 10.09
N LYS A 13 -0.94 -1.99 10.62
CA LYS A 13 -2.05 -2.75 11.20
C LYS A 13 -2.72 -2.00 12.34
N GLU A 14 -1.94 -1.40 13.24
CA GLU A 14 -2.47 -0.60 14.35
C GLU A 14 -3.27 0.60 13.84
N ILE A 15 -2.77 1.32 12.83
CA ILE A 15 -3.51 2.43 12.24
C ILE A 15 -4.83 1.95 11.61
N LEU A 16 -4.80 0.86 10.84
CA LEU A 16 -6.01 0.29 10.26
C LEU A 16 -7.01 -0.16 11.33
N ARG A 17 -6.52 -0.69 12.46
CA ARG A 17 -7.36 -1.04 13.62
C ARG A 17 -8.00 0.20 14.25
N LEU A 18 -7.30 1.33 14.33
CA LEU A 18 -7.89 2.60 14.79
C LEU A 18 -9.06 3.08 13.91
N TYR A 19 -9.06 2.73 12.62
CA TYR A 19 -10.17 3.02 11.71
C TYR A 19 -11.32 2.01 11.79
N ASN A 20 -11.15 0.86 12.43
CA ASN A 20 -12.21 -0.15 12.62
C ASN A 20 -13.08 0.18 13.84
N LEU A 21 -13.79 1.32 13.78
CA LEU A 21 -14.61 1.84 14.88
C LEU A 21 -15.78 0.91 15.26
N ASP A 22 -16.27 0.13 14.31
CA ASP A 22 -17.40 -0.80 14.51
C ASP A 22 -16.93 -2.19 15.00
N GLU A 23 -15.63 -2.37 15.26
CA GLU A 23 -15.00 -3.64 15.69
C GLU A 23 -15.39 -4.85 14.81
N SER A 24 -15.66 -4.60 13.53
CA SER A 24 -16.14 -5.63 12.61
C SER A 24 -15.10 -6.75 12.45
N THR A 25 -15.56 -8.00 12.58
CA THR A 25 -14.71 -9.20 12.43
C THR A 25 -14.18 -9.35 11.00
N SER A 26 -14.96 -8.91 10.01
CA SER A 26 -14.56 -8.85 8.61
C SER A 26 -13.38 -7.90 8.39
N SER A 27 -13.40 -6.69 8.94
CA SER A 27 -12.28 -5.76 8.81
C SER A 27 -11.03 -6.26 9.55
N GLN A 28 -11.19 -6.87 10.72
CA GLN A 28 -10.07 -7.51 11.42
C GLN A 28 -9.45 -8.63 10.56
N GLN A 29 -10.26 -9.45 9.91
CA GLN A 29 -9.77 -10.51 9.02
C GLN A 29 -8.96 -9.94 7.84
N LEU A 30 -9.46 -8.86 7.21
CA LEU A 30 -8.75 -8.16 6.13
C LEU A 30 -7.41 -7.59 6.60
N ILE A 31 -7.36 -7.04 7.82
CA ILE A 31 -6.12 -6.52 8.41
C ILE A 31 -5.13 -7.66 8.68
N GLU A 32 -5.60 -8.80 9.20
CA GLU A 32 -4.75 -9.96 9.46
C GLU A 32 -4.21 -10.67 8.21
N GLY A 33 -4.86 -10.44 7.06
CA GLY A 33 -4.40 -10.86 5.75
C GLY A 33 -3.10 -10.19 5.29
N ILE A 34 -2.70 -9.05 5.88
CA ILE A 34 -1.40 -8.41 5.61
C ILE A 34 -0.31 -9.22 6.31
N LYS A 35 0.56 -9.89 5.55
CA LYS A 35 1.63 -10.74 6.10
C LYS A 35 2.98 -10.07 6.15
N ASN A 36 3.32 -9.31 5.10
CA ASN A 36 4.58 -8.61 5.01
C ASN A 36 4.43 -7.26 4.31
N ILE A 37 5.31 -6.32 4.68
CA ILE A 37 5.44 -5.03 4.01
C ILE A 37 6.93 -4.78 3.80
N SER A 38 7.29 -4.47 2.57
CA SER A 38 8.63 -4.02 2.20
C SER A 38 8.52 -2.75 1.37
N TYR A 39 9.60 -1.98 1.33
CA TYR A 39 9.65 -0.77 0.51
C TYR A 39 11.04 -0.58 -0.06
N ASP A 40 11.07 -0.01 -1.27
CA ASP A 40 12.30 0.37 -1.95
C ASP A 40 12.23 1.82 -2.41
N HIS A 41 13.35 2.53 -2.33
CA HIS A 41 13.46 3.86 -2.91
C HIS A 41 13.59 3.76 -4.43
N VAL A 42 12.62 4.31 -5.15
CA VAL A 42 12.58 4.27 -6.61
C VAL A 42 12.68 5.69 -7.16
N THR A 43 13.51 5.87 -8.19
CA THR A 43 13.56 7.13 -8.94
C THR A 43 12.91 6.91 -10.28
N ARG A 44 11.85 7.67 -10.58
CA ARG A 44 11.14 7.60 -11.85
C ARG A 44 11.31 8.91 -12.62
N ARG A 45 11.44 8.81 -13.94
CA ARG A 45 11.49 9.97 -14.81
C ARG A 45 10.06 10.47 -15.05
N LEU A 46 9.78 11.72 -14.70
CA LEU A 46 8.45 12.33 -14.85
C LEU A 46 8.26 12.87 -16.27
N ASN A 47 9.34 13.35 -16.90
CA ASN A 47 9.35 13.92 -18.25
C ASN A 47 10.80 13.92 -18.80
N ASN A 48 11.02 14.46 -20.02
CA ASN A 48 12.36 14.57 -20.59
C ASN A 48 13.36 15.42 -19.78
N ARG A 49 12.92 16.16 -18.75
CA ARG A 49 13.74 17.13 -18.00
C ARG A 49 13.76 16.96 -16.48
N SER A 50 13.05 15.99 -15.91
CA SER A 50 12.82 15.89 -14.46
C SER A 50 12.74 14.44 -13.97
N PHE A 51 13.37 14.18 -12.81
CA PHE A 51 13.28 12.94 -12.06
C PHE A 51 12.50 13.20 -10.76
N CYS A 52 11.61 12.27 -10.43
CA CYS A 52 10.92 12.23 -9.15
C CYS A 52 11.48 11.07 -8.33
N ARG A 53 11.77 11.32 -7.06
CA ARG A 53 12.12 10.26 -6.11
C ARG A 53 10.86 9.85 -5.39
N GLY A 54 10.72 8.56 -5.19
CA GLY A 54 9.58 8.01 -4.51
C GLY A 54 9.95 6.69 -3.88
N ILE A 55 8.90 5.96 -3.60
CA ILE A 55 8.95 4.72 -2.85
C ILE A 55 7.99 3.76 -3.51
N GLN A 56 8.45 2.55 -3.70
CA GLN A 56 7.60 1.44 -4.07
C GLN A 56 7.37 0.62 -2.81
N VAL A 57 6.11 0.52 -2.40
CA VAL A 57 5.68 -0.30 -1.27
C VAL A 57 5.17 -1.61 -1.84
N THR A 58 5.74 -2.71 -1.38
CA THR A 58 5.26 -4.05 -1.70
C THR A 58 4.58 -4.63 -0.47
N ILE A 59 3.29 -4.97 -0.61
CA ILE A 59 2.53 -5.65 0.44
C ILE A 59 2.26 -7.08 -0.01
N GLU A 60 2.59 -8.01 0.87
CA GLU A 60 2.28 -9.42 0.69
C GLU A 60 1.00 -9.76 1.47
N PHE A 61 0.04 -10.28 0.73
CA PHE A 61 -1.29 -10.65 1.22
C PHE A 61 -1.44 -12.16 1.25
N ASP A 62 -2.08 -12.64 2.32
CA ASP A 62 -2.59 -13.99 2.43
C ASP A 62 -4.03 -14.04 1.94
N GLU A 63 -4.21 -14.51 0.70
CA GLU A 63 -5.50 -14.55 0.01
C GLU A 63 -6.55 -15.38 0.76
N SER A 64 -6.16 -16.32 1.61
CA SER A 64 -7.09 -17.09 2.44
C SER A 64 -7.88 -16.23 3.44
N HIS A 65 -7.37 -15.04 3.77
CA HIS A 65 -8.06 -14.08 4.64
C HIS A 65 -9.06 -13.19 3.88
N TYR A 66 -9.10 -13.29 2.55
CA TYR A 66 -9.95 -12.46 1.70
C TYR A 66 -11.07 -13.26 1.03
N VAL A 67 -11.36 -14.48 1.48
CA VAL A 67 -12.47 -15.28 0.95
C VAL A 67 -13.79 -14.53 1.16
N GLY A 68 -14.51 -14.24 0.07
CA GLY A 68 -15.74 -13.42 0.09
C GLY A 68 -15.51 -11.91 0.03
N ASN A 69 -14.26 -11.45 0.00
CA ASN A 69 -13.86 -10.06 -0.18
C ASN A 69 -12.83 -9.95 -1.33
N SER A 70 -12.50 -8.74 -1.76
CA SER A 70 -11.48 -8.53 -2.81
C SER A 70 -10.20 -7.96 -2.20
N VAL A 71 -9.10 -8.70 -2.34
CA VAL A 71 -7.74 -8.25 -1.99
C VAL A 71 -7.42 -6.94 -2.73
N ILE A 72 -7.82 -6.85 -4.01
CA ILE A 72 -7.55 -5.69 -4.86
C ILE A 72 -8.30 -4.46 -4.35
N LEU A 73 -9.55 -4.61 -3.89
CA LEU A 73 -10.31 -3.48 -3.33
C LEU A 73 -9.66 -2.99 -2.04
N PHE A 74 -9.31 -3.89 -1.13
CA PHE A 74 -8.63 -3.54 0.11
C PHE A 74 -7.27 -2.88 -0.15
N ALA A 75 -6.47 -3.46 -1.04
CA ALA A 75 -5.19 -2.90 -1.46
C ALA A 75 -5.34 -1.54 -2.15
N SER A 76 -6.41 -1.29 -2.92
CA SER A 76 -6.69 0.03 -3.51
C SER A 76 -6.98 1.10 -2.46
N VAL A 77 -7.64 0.73 -1.36
CA VAL A 77 -7.84 1.64 -0.22
C VAL A 77 -6.50 1.99 0.43
N ILE A 78 -5.64 0.98 0.63
CA ILE A 78 -4.29 1.17 1.17
C ILE A 78 -3.43 2.02 0.22
N GLU A 79 -3.51 1.81 -1.10
CA GLU A 79 -2.81 2.60 -2.10
C GLU A 79 -3.16 4.08 -1.99
N ARG A 80 -4.46 4.38 -1.90
CA ARG A 80 -4.94 5.75 -1.74
C ARG A 80 -4.54 6.34 -0.39
N PHE A 81 -4.58 5.53 0.67
CA PHE A 81 -4.06 5.92 1.98
C PHE A 81 -2.61 6.36 1.86
N PHE A 82 -1.72 5.53 1.30
CA PHE A 82 -0.32 5.91 1.12
C PHE A 82 -0.16 7.19 0.30
N GLY A 83 -0.92 7.37 -0.77
CA GLY A 83 -0.91 8.58 -1.59
C GLY A 83 -1.13 9.88 -0.81
N GLN A 84 -1.94 9.85 0.26
CA GLN A 84 -2.19 11.00 1.13
C GLN A 84 -1.06 11.29 2.13
N TYR A 85 -0.26 10.28 2.48
CA TYR A 85 0.86 10.41 3.44
C TYR A 85 2.22 10.67 2.76
N VAL A 86 2.27 10.69 1.43
CA VAL A 86 3.50 11.05 0.69
C VAL A 86 3.78 12.55 0.79
N SER A 87 5.06 12.92 0.92
CA SER A 87 5.47 14.32 0.95
C SER A 87 5.26 15.03 -0.40
N ILE A 88 5.07 16.35 -0.34
CA ILE A 88 5.07 17.22 -1.52
C ILE A 88 6.42 17.02 -2.24
N ASN A 89 6.39 16.52 -3.49
CA ASN A 89 7.53 16.14 -4.36
C ASN A 89 8.02 14.68 -4.30
N SER A 90 7.30 13.77 -3.63
CA SER A 90 7.57 12.33 -3.73
C SER A 90 6.39 11.59 -4.34
N PHE A 91 6.64 10.38 -4.87
CA PHE A 91 5.58 9.48 -5.29
C PHE A 91 5.55 8.21 -4.43
N SER A 92 4.38 7.61 -4.29
CA SER A 92 4.20 6.23 -3.81
C SER A 92 3.71 5.36 -4.94
N GLN A 93 4.17 4.12 -4.96
CA GLN A 93 3.68 3.08 -5.84
C GLN A 93 3.37 1.87 -4.98
N LEU A 94 2.17 1.29 -5.10
CA LEU A 94 1.82 0.06 -4.40
C LEU A 94 1.95 -1.15 -5.34
N VAL A 95 2.54 -2.23 -4.82
CA VAL A 95 2.55 -3.55 -5.43
C VAL A 95 1.91 -4.53 -4.45
N ALA A 96 0.80 -5.15 -4.83
CA ALA A 96 0.19 -6.23 -4.07
C ALA A 96 0.72 -7.57 -4.58
N LYS A 97 1.22 -8.41 -3.68
CA LYS A 97 1.67 -9.77 -3.95
C LYS A 97 0.87 -10.79 -3.15
N SER A 98 0.70 -11.97 -3.71
CA SER A 98 0.14 -13.12 -3.01
C SER A 98 1.26 -13.91 -2.35
N ILE A 99 1.09 -14.31 -1.09
CA ILE A 99 2.03 -15.27 -0.47
C ILE A 99 1.78 -16.70 -0.94
N GLN A 100 0.58 -17.01 -1.45
CA GLN A 100 0.23 -18.34 -1.93
C GLN A 100 0.91 -18.66 -3.26
N THR A 101 0.83 -17.73 -4.22
CA THR A 101 1.40 -17.92 -5.56
C THR A 101 2.78 -17.28 -5.71
N ASN A 102 3.16 -16.39 -4.80
CA ASN A 102 4.34 -15.53 -4.91
C ASN A 102 4.33 -14.64 -6.17
N GLU A 103 3.15 -14.43 -6.75
CA GLU A 103 2.96 -13.57 -7.92
C GLU A 103 2.40 -12.19 -7.54
N ILE A 104 2.58 -11.23 -8.44
CA ILE A 104 1.99 -9.90 -8.32
C ILE A 104 0.50 -10.03 -8.65
N ILE A 105 -0.34 -9.73 -7.65
CA ILE A 105 -1.78 -9.64 -7.82
C ILE A 105 -2.11 -8.40 -8.65
N HIS A 106 -1.50 -7.27 -8.29
CA HIS A 106 -1.72 -6.00 -8.97
C HIS A 106 -0.60 -4.99 -8.65
N GLU A 107 -0.24 -4.17 -9.63
CA GLU A 107 0.69 -3.06 -9.48
C GLU A 107 -0.03 -1.76 -9.86
N TRP A 108 -0.10 -0.82 -8.93
CA TRP A 108 -0.71 0.48 -9.18
C TRP A 108 0.30 1.41 -9.85
N LEU A 109 -0.22 2.39 -10.60
CA LEU A 109 0.61 3.46 -11.14
C LEU A 109 1.18 4.34 -10.01
N PRO A 110 2.37 4.92 -10.21
CA PRO A 110 2.93 5.87 -9.26
C PRO A 110 1.98 7.05 -9.02
N ARG A 111 1.74 7.39 -7.76
CA ARG A 111 0.86 8.48 -7.33
C ARG A 111 1.63 9.49 -6.47
N SER A 112 1.42 10.78 -6.73
CA SER A 112 1.86 11.89 -5.88
C SER A 112 0.63 12.66 -5.42
N GLY A 113 0.23 12.49 -4.14
CA GLY A 113 -1.00 13.09 -3.62
C GLY A 113 -2.24 12.53 -4.33
N GLU A 114 -3.03 13.41 -4.98
CA GLU A 114 -4.19 12.99 -5.77
C GLU A 114 -3.89 12.78 -7.27
N THR A 115 -2.66 13.07 -7.73
CA THR A 115 -2.29 13.01 -9.15
C THR A 115 -1.47 11.76 -9.47
N TYR A 116 -1.84 11.06 -10.54
CA TYR A 116 -1.02 9.98 -11.10
C TYR A 116 0.13 10.56 -11.93
N ILE A 117 1.31 9.97 -11.77
CA ILE A 117 2.50 10.36 -12.53
C ILE A 117 2.66 9.36 -13.68
N MET A 118 2.53 9.85 -14.91
CA MET A 118 2.80 9.11 -16.16
C MET A 118 4.08 9.62 -16.82
#